data_AF-A0A7V4Q6A7-F1
#
_entry.id   AF-A0A7V4Q6A7-F1
#
_cell.length_a   1.000
_cell.length_b   1.000
_cell.length_c   1.000
_cell.angle_alpha   90.00
_cell.angle_beta   90.00
_cell.angle_gamma   90.00
#
_symmetry.space_group_name_H-M   'P 1'
#
loop_
_entity.id
_entity.type
_entity.pdbx_description
1 polymer ?
#
loop_
_entity_poly.entity_id
_entity_poly.type
_entity_poly.pdbx_seq_one_letter_code
_entity_poly.pdbx_strand_id
1 'polypeptide(L)'
;ELFGHVKGAFTGADRDREGKCSRAHGGTLFLDEIGDMPLSLQPKLLRLLEERVYEKIGSDRLVTADFRIIVATHRNLDECCNQGTFRRDLYHRLNIFPITIPPLRERREDIPQLAEQFLNSFRQHQGKSLPGLSRAALDLMMTHEWPGNVRELRNLIEYATIVTNGDLIRPEHLRLQPSALSHEVSANNRISLNFDFSPEEFSLDAVNRQVVEWALEKSNHNKSSAARLLKTSRKLFY
;
A
#
# COMPACT_ATOMS: atom_id res chain seq x y z
N GLU A 1 1.99 22.67 10.93
CA GLU A 1 1.48 23.17 9.64
C GLU A 1 -0.04 23.33 9.56
N LEU A 2 -0.85 22.42 10.14
CA LEU A 2 -2.33 22.52 10.06
C LEU A 2 -2.87 23.86 10.59
N PHE A 3 -2.50 24.23 11.81
CA PHE A 3 -2.99 25.44 12.49
C PHE A 3 -2.12 26.68 12.28
N GLY A 4 -0.90 26.52 11.76
CA GLY A 4 0.11 27.58 11.72
C GLY A 4 0.82 27.77 13.07
N HIS A 5 1.77 28.70 13.14
CA HIS A 5 2.47 29.06 14.37
C HIS A 5 2.85 30.53 14.37
N VAL A 6 3.06 31.08 15.56
CA VAL A 6 3.68 32.40 15.76
C VAL A 6 5.17 32.26 16.03
N LYS A 7 5.92 33.34 15.83
CA LYS A 7 7.34 33.41 16.16
C LYS A 7 7.58 33.03 17.63
N GLY A 8 8.58 32.18 17.87
CA GLY A 8 8.95 31.73 19.22
C GLY A 8 8.09 30.60 19.79
N ALA A 9 7.16 30.03 19.01
CA ALA A 9 6.30 28.93 19.47
C ALA A 9 7.05 27.61 19.77
N PHE A 10 8.20 27.39 19.13
CA PHE A 10 9.12 26.26 19.37
C PHE A 10 10.52 26.62 18.88
N THR A 11 11.51 25.79 19.18
CA THR A 11 12.90 25.96 18.72
C THR A 11 12.97 25.95 17.18
N GLY A 12 13.38 27.07 16.58
CA GLY A 12 13.39 27.27 15.12
C GLY A 12 12.13 27.93 14.53
N ALA A 13 11.20 28.38 15.36
CA ALA A 13 10.06 29.20 14.93
C ALA A 13 10.48 30.67 14.74
N ASP A 14 11.28 30.96 13.71
CA ASP A 14 11.89 32.30 13.50
C ASP A 14 10.89 33.36 13.00
N ARG A 15 9.77 32.92 12.43
CA ARG A 15 8.72 33.77 11.86
C ARG A 15 7.33 33.17 12.04
N ASP A 16 6.32 34.02 11.96
CA ASP A 16 4.94 33.60 11.87
C ASP A 16 4.69 32.82 10.56
N ARG A 17 3.90 31.75 10.64
CA ARG A 17 3.48 30.98 9.47
C ARG A 17 2.00 30.66 9.54
N GLU A 18 1.28 31.00 8.47
CA GLU A 18 -0.13 30.64 8.34
C GLU A 18 -0.33 29.13 8.20
N GLY A 19 -1.42 28.65 8.78
CA GLY A 19 -1.81 27.25 8.73
C GLY A 19 -2.67 26.90 7.52
N LYS A 20 -2.80 25.60 7.25
CA LYS A 20 -3.73 25.06 6.25
C LYS A 20 -5.19 25.46 6.55
N CYS A 21 -5.58 25.57 7.83
CA CYS A 21 -6.93 26.03 8.21
C CYS A 21 -7.22 27.46 7.73
N SER A 22 -6.23 28.36 7.85
CA SER A 22 -6.36 29.76 7.41
C SER A 22 -6.56 29.85 5.90
N ARG A 23 -5.80 29.04 5.16
CA ARG A 23 -5.86 28.99 3.70
C ARG A 23 -7.15 28.37 3.16
N ALA A 24 -7.85 27.58 3.98
CA ALA A 24 -9.08 26.90 3.60
C ALA A 24 -10.34 27.72 3.89
N HIS A 25 -10.22 28.90 4.51
CA HIS A 25 -11.36 29.75 4.88
C HIS A 25 -12.28 30.04 3.67
N GLY A 26 -13.59 29.84 3.85
CA GLY A 26 -14.61 29.92 2.81
C GLY A 26 -14.63 28.76 1.81
N GLY A 27 -13.81 27.71 2.02
CA GLY A 27 -13.60 26.62 1.07
C GLY A 27 -13.73 25.23 1.69
N THR A 28 -12.85 24.32 1.26
CA THR A 28 -12.78 22.93 1.74
C THR A 28 -11.36 22.57 2.15
N LEU A 29 -11.22 21.97 3.34
CA LEU A 29 -10.00 21.40 3.85
C LEU A 29 -10.03 19.87 3.70
N PHE A 30 -9.12 19.34 2.88
CA PHE A 30 -8.90 17.90 2.77
C PHE A 30 -7.73 17.47 3.65
N LEU A 31 -7.96 16.48 4.52
CA LEU A 31 -6.95 15.88 5.39
C LEU A 31 -6.79 14.40 5.02
N ASP A 32 -5.63 14.07 4.44
CA ASP A 32 -5.28 12.68 4.16
C ASP A 32 -4.61 12.04 5.39
N GLU A 33 -4.67 10.71 5.46
CA GLU A 33 -4.04 9.88 6.49
C GLU A 33 -4.35 10.31 7.94
N ILE A 34 -5.62 10.65 8.23
CA ILE A 34 -6.00 11.17 9.56
C ILE A 34 -5.72 10.18 10.70
N GLY A 35 -5.67 8.88 10.42
CA GLY A 35 -5.34 7.83 11.39
C GLY A 35 -3.93 7.91 11.97
N ASP A 36 -3.00 8.58 11.28
CA ASP A 36 -1.61 8.75 11.73
C ASP A 36 -1.37 10.10 12.44
N MET A 37 -2.44 10.84 12.69
CA MET A 37 -2.36 12.10 13.43
C MET A 37 -1.88 11.88 14.87
N PRO A 38 -0.82 12.58 15.32
CA PRO A 38 -0.35 12.51 16.69
C PRO A 38 -1.46 12.81 17.70
N LEU A 39 -1.53 12.05 18.80
CA LEU A 39 -2.52 12.21 19.88
C LEU A 39 -2.61 13.65 20.41
N SER A 40 -1.50 14.40 20.42
CA SER A 40 -1.46 15.80 20.87
C SER A 40 -2.20 16.78 19.97
N LEU A 41 -2.40 16.44 18.69
CA LEU A 41 -3.13 17.26 17.73
C LEU A 41 -4.63 16.91 17.66
N GLN A 42 -5.01 15.71 18.09
CA GLN A 42 -6.40 15.23 18.03
C GLN A 42 -7.38 16.13 18.84
N PRO A 43 -7.07 16.59 20.07
CA PRO A 43 -7.93 17.54 20.79
C PRO A 43 -8.10 18.87 20.07
N LYS A 44 -7.06 19.35 19.38
CA LYS A 44 -7.12 20.61 18.62
C LYS A 44 -8.02 20.48 17.40
N LEU A 45 -7.98 19.33 16.73
CA LEU A 45 -8.88 19.05 15.62
C LEU A 45 -10.32 18.86 16.11
N LEU A 46 -10.54 18.20 17.24
CA LEU A 46 -11.86 18.07 17.86
C LEU A 46 -12.46 19.45 18.14
N ARG A 47 -11.70 20.34 18.79
CA ARG A 47 -12.11 21.72 19.06
C ARG A 47 -12.47 22.48 17.77
N LEU A 48 -11.68 22.30 16.71
CA LEU A 48 -11.97 22.88 15.40
C LEU A 48 -13.29 22.38 14.80
N LEU A 49 -13.61 21.09 14.97
CA LEU A 49 -14.84 20.48 14.47
C LEU A 49 -16.09 20.83 15.28
N GLU A 50 -15.94 21.01 16.59
CA GLU A 50 -17.03 21.28 17.52
C GLU A 50 -17.30 22.76 17.67
N GLU A 51 -16.29 23.55 18.03
CA GLU A 51 -16.42 24.98 18.35
C GLU A 51 -16.26 25.87 17.11
N ARG A 52 -15.85 25.31 15.96
CA ARG A 52 -15.57 26.07 14.73
C ARG A 52 -14.56 27.20 14.97
N VAL A 53 -13.57 26.96 15.83
CA VAL A 53 -12.45 27.87 16.07
C VAL A 53 -11.14 27.10 16.19
N TYR A 54 -10.03 27.78 15.92
CA TYR A 54 -8.70 27.24 16.13
C TYR A 54 -7.71 28.33 16.54
N GLU A 55 -6.57 27.91 17.06
CA GLU A 55 -5.49 28.79 17.51
C GLU A 55 -4.20 28.41 16.78
N LYS A 56 -3.36 29.41 16.49
CA LYS A 56 -1.99 29.15 16.03
C LYS A 56 -1.18 28.56 17.18
N ILE A 57 -0.21 27.69 16.87
CA ILE A 57 0.70 27.18 17.89
C ILE A 57 1.49 28.36 18.48
N GLY A 58 1.45 28.51 19.81
CA GLY A 58 2.10 29.60 20.54
C GLY A 58 1.26 30.88 20.67
N SER A 59 0.00 30.87 20.22
CA SER A 59 -0.94 31.99 20.37
C SER A 59 -2.21 31.52 21.07
N ASP A 60 -2.78 32.41 21.88
CA ASP A 60 -4.09 32.31 22.52
C ASP A 60 -5.22 32.95 21.69
N ARG A 61 -4.89 33.55 20.54
CA ARG A 61 -5.85 34.20 19.67
C ARG A 61 -6.68 33.16 18.92
N LEU A 62 -7.98 33.16 19.22
CA LEU A 62 -8.98 32.38 18.50
C LEU A 62 -9.21 32.93 17.09
N VAL A 63 -9.32 32.01 16.13
CA VAL A 63 -9.65 32.28 14.73
C VAL A 63 -10.82 31.40 14.32
N THR A 64 -11.84 31.99 13.71
CA THR A 64 -13.04 31.27 13.23
C THR A 64 -12.71 30.33 12.07
N ALA A 65 -13.17 29.09 12.16
CA ALA A 65 -13.06 28.06 11.14
C ALA A 65 -14.36 27.96 10.33
N ASP A 66 -14.40 28.66 9.19
CA ASP A 66 -15.47 28.53 8.22
C ASP A 66 -14.97 27.81 6.97
N PHE A 67 -15.12 26.48 6.96
CA PHE A 67 -14.84 25.62 5.80
C PHE A 67 -15.46 24.24 5.98
N ARG A 68 -15.64 23.54 4.85
CA ARG A 68 -15.97 22.11 4.82
C ARG A 68 -14.73 21.28 5.10
N ILE A 69 -14.87 20.16 5.82
CA ILE A 69 -13.78 19.22 6.06
C ILE A 69 -14.09 17.90 5.38
N ILE A 70 -13.10 17.35 4.69
CA ILE A 70 -13.12 16.00 4.12
C ILE A 70 -11.87 15.30 4.66
N VAL A 71 -12.03 14.12 5.24
CA VAL A 71 -10.93 13.34 5.77
C VAL A 71 -10.82 12.00 5.05
N ALA A 72 -9.61 11.49 4.91
CA ALA A 72 -9.32 10.16 4.39
C ALA A 72 -8.34 9.42 5.31
N THR A 73 -8.41 8.10 5.33
CA THR A 73 -7.52 7.22 6.10
C THR A 73 -7.47 5.84 5.45
N HIS A 74 -6.31 5.20 5.53
CA HIS A 74 -6.13 3.79 5.17
C HIS A 74 -6.27 2.86 6.38
N ARG A 75 -6.33 3.41 7.60
CA ARG A 75 -6.44 2.67 8.87
C ARG A 75 -7.88 2.56 9.34
N ASN A 76 -8.21 1.44 9.98
CA ASN A 76 -9.47 1.27 10.68
C ASN A 76 -9.47 2.12 11.96
N LEU A 77 -10.20 3.23 11.95
CA LEU A 77 -10.23 4.16 13.09
C LEU A 77 -10.88 3.56 14.34
N ASP A 78 -11.80 2.61 14.19
CA ASP A 78 -12.44 1.94 15.33
C ASP A 78 -11.41 1.09 16.10
N GLU A 79 -10.60 0.31 15.37
CA GLU A 79 -9.46 -0.41 15.94
C GLU A 79 -8.43 0.55 16.56
N CYS A 80 -8.13 1.67 15.91
CA CYS A 80 -7.22 2.67 16.46
C CYS A 80 -7.74 3.28 17.77
N CYS A 81 -9.07 3.44 17.90
CA CYS A 81 -9.71 3.85 19.16
C CYS A 81 -9.54 2.78 20.24
N ASN A 82 -9.74 1.50 19.91
CA ASN A 82 -9.58 0.40 20.86
C ASN A 82 -8.13 0.23 21.33
N GLN A 83 -7.16 0.58 20.49
CA GLN A 83 -5.72 0.60 20.82
C GLN A 83 -5.27 1.87 21.56
N GLY A 84 -6.15 2.86 21.75
CA GLY A 84 -5.82 4.13 22.40
C GLY A 84 -4.93 5.06 21.56
N THR A 85 -4.74 4.77 20.27
CA THR A 85 -3.95 5.61 19.34
C THR A 85 -4.80 6.68 18.65
N PHE A 86 -6.12 6.56 18.73
CA PHE A 86 -7.07 7.55 18.25
C PHE A 86 -8.15 7.80 19.30
N ARG A 87 -8.60 9.06 19.43
CA ARG A 87 -9.66 9.39 20.39
C ARG A 87 -11.04 9.08 19.83
N ARG A 88 -11.87 8.45 20.65
CA ARG A 88 -13.23 8.05 20.30
C ARG A 88 -14.17 9.24 20.04
N ASP A 89 -14.01 10.32 20.79
CA ASP A 89 -14.77 11.57 20.57
C ASP A 89 -14.53 12.17 19.17
N LEU A 90 -13.27 12.25 18.75
CA LEU A 90 -12.89 12.70 17.42
C LEU A 90 -13.41 11.76 16.33
N TYR A 91 -13.34 10.45 16.54
CA TYR A 91 -13.86 9.46 15.59
C TYR A 91 -15.34 9.69 15.31
N HIS A 92 -16.17 9.85 16.34
CA HIS A 92 -17.60 10.09 16.16
C HIS A 92 -17.90 11.42 15.43
N ARG A 93 -17.03 12.43 15.56
CA ARG A 93 -17.20 13.71 14.87
C ARG A 93 -16.76 13.67 13.41
N LEU A 94 -15.84 12.78 13.06
CA LEU A 94 -15.38 12.57 11.69
C LEU A 94 -16.28 11.60 10.93
N ASN A 95 -16.73 10.51 11.57
CA ASN A 95 -17.48 9.42 10.95
C ASN A 95 -18.98 9.71 10.82
N ILE A 96 -19.34 10.91 10.34
CA ILE A 96 -20.74 11.31 10.12
C ILE A 96 -21.26 10.77 8.78
N PHE A 97 -20.42 10.79 7.74
CA PHE A 97 -20.76 10.33 6.40
C PHE A 97 -19.60 9.51 5.82
N PRO A 98 -19.46 8.23 6.20
CA PRO A 98 -18.40 7.37 5.68
C PRO A 98 -18.58 7.06 4.20
N ILE A 99 -17.49 7.12 3.45
CA ILE A 99 -17.41 6.65 2.07
C ILE A 99 -16.28 5.63 1.99
N THR A 100 -16.63 4.36 1.77
CA THR A 100 -15.67 3.29 1.57
C THR A 100 -15.24 3.25 0.11
N ILE A 101 -13.94 3.40 -0.15
CA ILE A 101 -13.39 3.27 -1.50
C ILE A 101 -13.03 1.80 -1.73
N PRO A 102 -13.71 1.10 -2.67
CA PRO A 102 -13.39 -0.29 -2.95
C PRO A 102 -12.00 -0.43 -3.59
N PRO A 103 -11.26 -1.51 -3.28
CA PRO A 103 -9.99 -1.80 -3.92
C PRO A 103 -10.16 -2.16 -5.40
N LEU A 104 -9.09 -2.01 -6.19
CA LEU A 104 -9.14 -2.29 -7.64
C LEU A 104 -9.53 -3.74 -7.97
N ARG A 105 -9.18 -4.71 -7.11
CA ARG A 105 -9.58 -6.12 -7.26
C ARG A 105 -11.09 -6.36 -7.22
N GLU A 106 -11.85 -5.45 -6.62
CA GLU A 106 -13.33 -5.47 -6.60
C GLU A 106 -13.93 -4.71 -7.78
N ARG A 107 -13.09 -4.00 -8.56
CA ARG A 107 -13.46 -3.18 -9.72
C ARG A 107 -12.63 -3.53 -10.94
N ARG A 108 -12.47 -4.83 -11.21
CA ARG A 108 -11.61 -5.33 -12.31
C ARG A 108 -12.06 -4.84 -13.68
N GLU A 109 -13.36 -4.59 -13.86
CA GLU A 109 -13.98 -4.08 -15.08
C GLU A 109 -13.48 -2.67 -15.46
N ASP A 110 -13.00 -1.88 -14.49
CA ASP A 110 -12.45 -0.55 -14.73
C ASP A 110 -10.98 -0.57 -15.18
N ILE A 111 -10.27 -1.70 -15.00
CA ILE A 111 -8.84 -1.82 -15.30
C ILE A 111 -8.52 -1.46 -16.76
N PRO A 112 -9.25 -1.95 -17.79
CA PRO A 112 -8.94 -1.60 -19.18
C PRO A 112 -9.06 -0.10 -19.46
N GLN A 113 -10.09 0.56 -18.91
CA GLN A 113 -10.29 1.99 -19.08
C GLN A 113 -9.22 2.81 -18.35
N LEU A 114 -8.91 2.45 -17.10
CA LEU A 114 -7.83 3.08 -16.34
C LEU A 114 -6.48 2.92 -17.05
N ALA A 115 -6.21 1.73 -17.59
CA ALA A 115 -4.96 1.45 -18.28
C ALA A 115 -4.79 2.31 -19.53
N GLU A 116 -5.84 2.43 -20.34
CA GLU A 116 -5.85 3.28 -21.53
C GLU A 116 -5.70 4.77 -21.17
N GLN A 117 -6.33 5.23 -20.08
CA GLN A 117 -6.15 6.61 -19.59
C GLN A 117 -4.71 6.89 -19.18
N PHE A 118 -4.05 5.98 -18.46
CA PHE A 118 -2.65 6.14 -18.09
C PHE A 118 -1.72 6.14 -19.32
N LEU A 119 -1.94 5.23 -20.27
CA LEU A 119 -1.19 5.23 -21.52
C LEU A 119 -1.32 6.54 -22.28
N ASN A 120 -2.53 7.07 -22.42
CA ASN A 120 -2.77 8.34 -23.09
C ASN A 120 -2.10 9.51 -22.37
N SER A 121 -2.11 9.52 -21.04
CA SER A 121 -1.37 10.51 -20.25
C SER A 121 0.13 10.43 -20.55
N PHE A 122 0.72 9.23 -20.57
CA PHE A 122 2.15 9.07 -20.89
C PHE A 122 2.49 9.42 -22.34
N ARG A 123 1.58 9.20 -23.30
CA ARG A 123 1.76 9.59 -24.72
C ARG A 123 2.02 11.09 -24.85
N GLN A 124 1.23 11.89 -24.14
CA GLN A 124 1.34 13.35 -24.17
C GLN A 124 2.65 13.85 -23.55
N HIS A 125 3.16 13.18 -22.51
CA HIS A 125 4.36 13.61 -21.80
C HIS A 125 5.66 13.18 -22.48
N GLN A 126 5.69 12.01 -23.15
CA GLN A 126 6.92 11.45 -23.71
C GLN A 126 7.13 11.74 -25.20
N GLY A 127 6.13 12.30 -25.91
CA GLY A 127 6.25 12.67 -27.32
C GLY A 127 6.51 11.50 -28.28
N LYS A 128 6.32 10.26 -27.81
CA LYS A 128 6.47 9.02 -28.59
C LYS A 128 5.10 8.49 -29.00
N SER A 129 5.02 7.81 -30.14
CA SER A 129 3.90 6.92 -30.46
C SER A 129 3.95 5.75 -29.48
N LEU A 130 3.35 5.91 -28.29
CA LEU A 130 3.38 4.83 -27.31
C LEU A 130 2.47 3.70 -27.75
N PRO A 131 2.89 2.47 -27.46
CA PRO A 131 2.18 1.29 -27.91
C PRO A 131 0.81 1.12 -27.27
N GLY A 132 -0.08 0.40 -27.98
CA GLY A 132 -1.31 -0.12 -27.39
C GLY A 132 -1.05 -1.31 -26.46
N LEU A 133 -2.07 -1.77 -25.76
CA LEU A 133 -2.03 -3.00 -24.97
C LEU A 133 -2.50 -4.19 -25.81
N SER A 134 -1.76 -5.29 -25.75
CA SER A 134 -2.25 -6.57 -26.28
C SER A 134 -3.40 -7.10 -25.40
N ARG A 135 -4.29 -7.89 -26.01
CA ARG A 135 -5.38 -8.56 -25.28
C ARG A 135 -4.85 -9.44 -24.15
N ALA A 136 -3.78 -10.20 -24.40
CA ALA A 136 -3.15 -11.04 -23.39
C ALA A 136 -2.59 -10.24 -22.20
N ALA A 137 -2.06 -9.04 -22.44
CA ALA A 137 -1.60 -8.14 -21.37
C ALA A 137 -2.78 -7.63 -20.52
N LEU A 138 -3.89 -7.25 -21.17
CA LEU A 138 -5.13 -6.86 -20.47
C LEU A 138 -5.69 -8.02 -19.65
N ASP A 139 -5.77 -9.23 -20.22
CA ASP A 139 -6.26 -10.42 -19.52
C ASP A 139 -5.40 -10.70 -18.28
N LEU A 140 -4.07 -10.63 -18.40
CA LEU A 140 -3.17 -10.78 -17.25
C LEU A 140 -3.42 -9.72 -16.16
N MET A 141 -3.59 -8.45 -16.56
CA MET A 141 -3.90 -7.36 -15.63
C MET A 141 -5.25 -7.57 -14.91
N MET A 142 -6.25 -8.14 -15.57
CA MET A 142 -7.56 -8.43 -14.96
C MET A 142 -7.50 -9.59 -13.95
N THR A 143 -6.52 -10.49 -14.06
CA THR A 143 -6.35 -11.60 -13.10
C THR A 143 -5.58 -11.21 -11.84
N HIS A 144 -4.79 -10.13 -11.88
CA HIS A 144 -3.95 -9.69 -10.77
C HIS A 144 -4.76 -9.08 -9.60
N GLU A 145 -4.24 -9.21 -8.38
CA GLU A 145 -4.93 -8.78 -7.13
C GLU A 145 -4.72 -7.30 -6.78
N TRP A 146 -3.74 -6.63 -7.41
CA TRP A 146 -3.46 -5.19 -7.25
C TRP A 146 -3.35 -4.72 -5.79
N PRO A 147 -2.41 -5.26 -4.98
CA PRO A 147 -2.19 -4.82 -3.61
C PRO A 147 -1.90 -3.31 -3.48
N GLY A 148 -1.23 -2.71 -4.47
CA GLY A 148 -0.98 -1.27 -4.55
C GLY A 148 -2.03 -0.49 -5.34
N ASN A 149 -3.13 -1.14 -5.74
CA ASN A 149 -4.33 -0.54 -6.33
C ASN A 149 -3.97 0.31 -7.58
N VAL A 150 -4.67 1.42 -7.81
CA VAL A 150 -4.44 2.31 -8.97
C VAL A 150 -2.99 2.82 -9.06
N ARG A 151 -2.28 3.00 -7.94
CA ARG A 151 -0.87 3.45 -7.97
C ARG A 151 0.04 2.38 -8.59
N GLU A 152 -0.16 1.12 -8.22
CA GLU A 152 0.57 0.00 -8.80
C GLU A 152 0.26 -0.16 -10.29
N LEU A 153 -1.01 -0.10 -10.68
CA LEU A 153 -1.42 -0.14 -12.09
C LEU A 153 -0.74 0.96 -12.91
N ARG A 154 -0.74 2.20 -12.41
CA ARG A 154 -0.09 3.32 -13.09
C ARG A 154 1.41 3.09 -13.25
N ASN A 155 2.10 2.67 -12.18
CA ASN A 155 3.55 2.42 -12.21
C ASN A 155 3.92 1.27 -13.16
N LEU A 156 3.09 0.23 -13.20
CA LEU A 156 3.26 -0.90 -14.09
C LEU A 156 3.17 -0.48 -15.56
N ILE A 157 2.18 0.34 -15.89
CA ILE A 157 2.00 0.86 -17.25
C ILE A 157 3.14 1.80 -17.62
N GLU A 158 3.53 2.69 -16.71
CA GLU A 158 4.69 3.56 -16.93
C GLU A 158 5.94 2.75 -17.27
N TYR A 159 6.23 1.72 -16.45
CA TYR A 159 7.34 0.80 -16.72
C TYR A 159 7.22 0.12 -18.08
N ALA A 160 6.04 -0.43 -18.41
CA ALA A 160 5.82 -1.09 -19.69
C ALA A 160 6.08 -0.13 -20.87
N THR A 161 5.68 1.13 -20.77
CA THR A 161 5.95 2.13 -21.82
C THR A 161 7.43 2.46 -22.00
N ILE A 162 8.23 2.35 -20.94
CA ILE A 162 9.68 2.61 -20.98
C ILE A 162 10.42 1.43 -21.61
N VAL A 163 10.04 0.20 -21.27
CA VAL A 163 10.71 -1.02 -21.77
C VAL A 163 10.30 -1.35 -23.18
N THR A 164 9.09 -0.97 -23.58
CA THR A 164 8.60 -1.30 -24.90
C THR A 164 9.10 -0.28 -25.93
N ASN A 165 9.77 -0.75 -26.98
CA ASN A 165 10.36 0.09 -28.03
C ASN A 165 9.34 0.63 -29.06
N GLY A 166 8.15 1.05 -28.62
CA GLY A 166 7.09 1.57 -29.51
C GLY A 166 6.13 0.52 -30.08
N ASP A 167 6.37 -0.76 -29.83
CA ASP A 167 5.53 -1.90 -30.26
C ASP A 167 4.47 -2.29 -29.23
N LEU A 168 3.40 -2.99 -29.62
CA LEU A 168 2.33 -3.43 -28.70
C LEU A 168 2.83 -4.00 -27.35
N ILE A 169 2.29 -3.51 -26.21
CA ILE A 169 2.63 -4.01 -24.86
C ILE A 169 2.10 -5.43 -24.68
N ARG A 170 3.02 -6.37 -24.41
CA ARG A 170 2.76 -7.79 -24.21
C ARG A 170 2.93 -8.19 -22.75
N PRO A 171 2.42 -9.35 -22.32
CA PRO A 171 2.61 -9.87 -20.96
C PRO A 171 4.07 -9.85 -20.49
N GLU A 172 5.03 -10.12 -21.37
CA GLU A 172 6.48 -10.10 -21.06
C GLU A 172 7.03 -8.71 -20.69
N HIS A 173 6.35 -7.64 -21.08
CA HIS A 173 6.69 -6.27 -20.70
C HIS A 173 6.06 -5.89 -19.35
N LEU A 174 5.10 -6.68 -18.86
CA LEU A 174 4.47 -6.46 -17.57
C LEU A 174 5.27 -7.20 -16.50
N ARG A 175 5.70 -6.51 -15.45
CA ARG A 175 6.31 -7.13 -14.26
C ARG A 175 5.26 -7.80 -13.34
N LEU A 176 4.18 -8.33 -13.92
CA LEU A 176 3.20 -9.11 -13.18
C LEU A 176 3.73 -10.53 -13.07
N GLN A 177 4.13 -10.95 -11.87
CA GLN A 177 4.27 -12.37 -11.62
C GLN A 177 2.86 -12.97 -11.55
N PRO A 178 2.60 -14.12 -12.20
CA PRO A 178 1.36 -14.87 -12.00
C PRO A 178 1.16 -15.06 -10.50
N SER A 179 -0.04 -14.77 -10.01
CA SER A 179 -0.40 -14.80 -8.59
C SER A 179 -0.37 -16.23 -8.05
N ALA A 180 0.83 -16.74 -7.81
CA ALA A 180 1.12 -17.78 -6.85
C ALA A 180 2.17 -17.19 -5.90
N LEU A 181 1.71 -16.71 -4.75
CA LEU A 181 2.52 -16.34 -3.58
C LEU A 181 3.28 -15.01 -3.68
N SER A 182 2.57 -13.89 -3.72
CA SER A 182 3.11 -12.62 -3.19
C SER A 182 2.84 -12.52 -1.69
N HIS A 183 3.48 -13.39 -0.90
CA HIS A 183 3.85 -13.02 0.46
C HIS A 183 5.21 -12.30 0.36
N GLU A 184 5.26 -11.12 0.95
CA GLU A 184 6.44 -10.29 1.15
C GLU A 184 7.76 -11.08 1.18
N VAL A 185 8.70 -10.75 0.29
CA VAL A 185 10.11 -11.17 0.43
C VAL A 185 11.00 -9.95 0.49
N SER A 186 10.86 -9.22 1.60
CA SER A 186 12.04 -8.72 2.31
C SER A 186 12.42 -9.78 3.34
N ALA A 187 13.27 -10.73 2.97
CA ALA A 187 14.17 -11.43 3.88
C ALA A 187 15.08 -12.37 3.07
N ASN A 188 16.32 -11.95 2.87
CA ASN A 188 17.42 -12.89 2.66
C ASN A 188 17.32 -14.00 3.72
N ASN A 189 17.41 -15.26 3.27
CA ASN A 189 17.54 -16.49 4.07
C ASN A 189 16.26 -17.31 4.38
N ARG A 190 15.28 -17.35 3.47
CA ARG A 190 14.21 -18.38 3.50
C ARG A 190 14.40 -19.41 2.39
N ILE A 191 14.19 -20.68 2.72
CA ILE A 191 14.16 -21.79 1.76
C ILE A 191 12.69 -22.13 1.53
N SER A 192 12.21 -21.91 0.31
CA SER A 192 10.86 -22.29 -0.11
C SER A 192 10.92 -23.62 -0.86
N LEU A 193 10.12 -24.58 -0.41
CA LEU A 193 9.93 -25.87 -1.06
C LEU A 193 8.49 -25.92 -1.58
N ASN A 194 8.35 -26.12 -2.89
CA ASN A 194 7.05 -26.30 -3.51
C ASN A 194 6.79 -27.80 -3.58
N PHE A 195 5.76 -28.23 -2.85
CA PHE A 195 5.30 -29.61 -2.83
C PHE A 195 4.08 -29.71 -3.73
N ASP A 196 4.16 -30.57 -4.74
CA ASP A 196 3.04 -30.89 -5.61
C ASP A 196 2.62 -32.33 -5.31
N PHE A 197 1.45 -32.49 -4.72
CA PHE A 197 0.88 -33.79 -4.33
C PHE A 197 -0.58 -33.84 -4.76
N SER A 198 -0.98 -34.97 -5.32
CA SER A 198 -2.40 -35.30 -5.44
C SER A 198 -2.99 -35.59 -4.06
N PRO A 199 -4.28 -35.29 -3.78
CA PRO A 199 -4.90 -35.55 -2.48
C PRO A 199 -4.79 -37.00 -1.99
N GLU A 200 -4.69 -37.95 -2.93
CA GLU A 200 -4.56 -39.38 -2.69
C GLU A 200 -3.12 -39.82 -2.37
N GLU A 201 -2.12 -39.03 -2.78
CA GLU A 201 -0.68 -39.30 -2.61
C GLU A 201 -0.09 -38.55 -1.41
N PHE A 202 -0.85 -37.60 -0.85
CA PHE A 202 -0.41 -36.79 0.27
C PHE A 202 -0.29 -37.64 1.54
N SER A 203 0.94 -37.98 1.89
CA SER A 203 1.29 -38.62 3.15
C SER A 203 2.53 -37.97 3.77
N LEU A 204 2.68 -38.12 5.08
CA LEU A 204 3.89 -37.67 5.79
C LEU A 204 5.16 -38.32 5.21
N ASP A 205 5.05 -39.54 4.70
CA ASP A 205 6.15 -40.25 4.05
C ASP A 205 6.50 -39.63 2.69
N ALA A 206 5.50 -39.26 1.89
CA ALA A 206 5.69 -38.60 0.60
C ALA A 206 6.35 -37.22 0.74
N VAL A 207 5.93 -36.44 1.75
CA VAL A 207 6.55 -35.15 2.10
C VAL A 207 8.01 -35.37 2.53
N ASN A 208 8.26 -36.32 3.45
CA ASN A 208 9.61 -36.61 3.92
C ASN A 208 10.56 -37.03 2.79
N ARG A 209 10.09 -37.85 1.85
CA ARG A 209 10.88 -38.29 0.70
C ARG A 209 11.33 -37.11 -0.17
N GLN A 210 10.42 -36.20 -0.51
CA GLN A 210 10.77 -35.01 -1.31
C GLN A 210 11.71 -34.05 -0.56
N VAL A 211 11.54 -33.89 0.76
CA VAL A 211 12.44 -33.07 1.59
C VAL A 211 13.86 -33.67 1.62
N VAL A 212 13.97 -34.99 1.74
CA VAL A 212 15.23 -35.74 1.75
C VAL A 212 15.94 -35.64 0.40
N GLU A 213 15.19 -35.80 -0.70
CA GLU A 213 15.70 -35.70 -2.07
C GLU A 213 16.24 -34.30 -2.36
N TRP A 214 15.46 -33.26 -2.04
CA TRP A 214 15.90 -31.87 -2.15
C TRP A 214 17.19 -31.60 -1.33
N ALA A 215 17.29 -32.13 -0.12
CA ALA A 215 18.47 -31.95 0.73
C ALA A 215 19.73 -32.65 0.16
N LEU A 216 19.55 -33.80 -0.51
CA LEU A 216 20.63 -34.50 -1.21
C LEU A 216 21.10 -33.73 -2.44
N GLU A 217 20.18 -33.21 -3.27
CA GLU A 217 20.52 -32.40 -4.43
C GLU A 217 21.32 -31.16 -4.04
N LYS A 218 20.88 -30.43 -3.00
CA LYS A 218 21.59 -29.24 -2.50
C LYS A 218 22.94 -29.55 -1.86
N SER A 219 23.15 -30.79 -1.43
CA SER A 219 24.38 -31.24 -0.78
C SER A 219 25.29 -32.06 -1.70
N ASN A 220 25.09 -32.03 -3.02
CA ASN A 220 25.82 -32.85 -4.01
C ASN A 220 25.85 -34.34 -3.61
N HIS A 221 24.71 -34.88 -3.20
CA HIS A 221 24.51 -36.27 -2.75
C HIS A 221 25.33 -36.69 -1.51
N ASN A 222 25.90 -35.73 -0.77
CA ASN A 222 26.59 -36.01 0.48
C ASN A 222 25.59 -36.14 1.65
N LYS A 223 25.30 -37.39 2.03
CA LYS A 223 24.35 -37.74 3.11
C LYS A 223 24.66 -37.07 4.45
N SER A 224 25.94 -36.84 4.78
CA SER A 224 26.33 -36.20 6.05
C SER A 224 26.07 -34.70 6.04
N SER A 225 26.27 -34.05 4.90
CA SER A 225 25.95 -32.62 4.72
C SER A 225 24.44 -32.38 4.63
N ALA A 226 23.72 -33.26 3.94
CA ALA A 226 22.25 -33.20 3.85
C ALA A 226 21.58 -33.40 5.23
N ALA A 227 22.06 -34.34 6.04
CA ALA A 227 21.57 -34.54 7.41
C ALA A 227 21.82 -33.32 8.32
N ARG A 228 22.97 -32.65 8.17
CA ARG A 228 23.27 -31.39 8.87
C ARG A 228 22.34 -30.27 8.43
N LEU A 229 22.03 -30.19 7.13
CA LEU A 229 21.14 -29.19 6.55
C LEU A 229 19.69 -29.34 7.04
N LEU A 230 19.21 -30.59 7.16
CA LEU A 230 17.89 -30.91 7.72
C LEU A 230 17.87 -30.99 9.25
N LYS A 231 19.00 -30.76 9.94
CA LYS A 231 19.17 -30.92 11.40
C LYS A 231 18.67 -32.27 11.93
N THR A 232 18.86 -33.33 11.15
CA THR A 232 18.35 -34.68 11.45
C THR A 232 19.47 -35.72 11.51
N SER A 233 19.13 -36.94 11.93
CA SER A 233 20.06 -38.06 11.99
C SER A 233 20.35 -38.62 10.60
N ARG A 234 21.59 -39.05 10.36
CA ARG A 234 22.03 -39.72 9.13
C ARG A 234 21.21 -40.97 8.79
N LYS A 235 20.52 -41.56 9.78
CA LYS A 235 19.62 -42.71 9.60
C LYS A 235 18.42 -42.42 8.67
N LEU A 236 18.05 -41.15 8.48
CA LEU A 236 16.94 -40.77 7.60
C LEU A 236 17.26 -40.94 6.09
N PHE A 237 18.54 -41.12 5.74
CA PHE A 237 19.04 -41.20 4.36
C PHE A 237 19.50 -42.62 3.96
N TYR A 238 19.14 -43.63 4.77
CA TYR A 238 19.42 -45.05 4.59
C TYR A 238 18.13 -45.84 4.63
#